data_AF-A0A933CLY9-F1
#
_entry.id   AF-A0A933CLY9-F1
#
_cell.length_a   1.000
_cell.length_b   1.000
_cell.length_c   1.000
_cell.angle_alpha   90.00
_cell.angle_beta   90.00
_cell.angle_gamma   90.00
#
_symmetry.space_group_name_H-M   'P 1'
#
loop_
_entity.id
_entity.type
_entity.pdbx_description
1 polymer ?
#
loop_
_entity_poly.entity_id
_entity_poly.type
_entity_poly.pdbx_seq_one_letter_code
_entity_poly.pdbx_strand_id
1 'polypeptide(L)' 'MAGKGERASAALKEKPRPKEPAGTTAELTKEQRLEMYTLLVRCRMVDERARLLFRQGKFKGNFYSAVGQEATHVGTLYG' A
#
# COMPACT_ATOMS: atom_id res chain seq x y z
N MET A 1 -22.14 5.51 -42.30
CA MET A 1 -20.88 4.78 -42.02
C MET A 1 -20.21 5.44 -40.82
N ALA A 2 -20.26 4.84 -39.64
CA ALA A 2 -19.55 5.34 -38.45
C ALA A 2 -18.32 4.45 -38.22
N GLY A 3 -17.13 5.03 -38.33
CA GLY A 3 -15.85 4.34 -38.20
C GLY A 3 -15.62 3.83 -36.78
N LYS A 4 -15.36 2.52 -36.66
CA LYS A 4 -14.82 1.90 -35.45
C LYS A 4 -13.42 2.45 -35.20
N GLY A 5 -13.27 3.29 -34.19
CA GLY A 5 -11.97 3.71 -33.67
C GLY A 5 -11.40 2.62 -32.78
N GLU A 6 -10.56 1.77 -33.37
CA GLU A 6 -9.74 0.77 -32.68
C GLU A 6 -8.74 1.49 -31.77
N ARG A 7 -8.94 1.45 -30.45
CA ARG A 7 -7.93 1.92 -29.50
C ARG A 7 -6.86 0.84 -29.36
N ALA A 8 -5.76 1.01 -30.09
CA ALA A 8 -4.55 0.22 -29.92
C ALA A 8 -4.03 0.35 -28.47
N SER A 9 -3.96 -0.77 -27.76
CA SER A 9 -3.29 -0.85 -26.45
C SER A 9 -1.80 -0.94 -26.70
N ALA A 10 -1.07 0.16 -26.46
CA ALA A 10 0.38 0.15 -26.48
C ALA A 10 0.89 -0.62 -25.26
N ALA A 11 1.56 -1.76 -25.48
CA ALA A 11 2.24 -2.50 -24.44
C ALA A 11 3.35 -1.63 -23.84
N LEU A 12 3.17 -1.21 -22.59
CA LEU A 12 4.20 -0.54 -21.79
C LEU A 12 5.34 -1.54 -21.56
N LYS A 13 6.50 -1.28 -22.15
CA LYS A 13 7.73 -2.04 -21.89
C LYS A 13 8.06 -1.96 -20.39
N GLU A 14 8.16 -3.10 -19.71
CA GLU A 14 8.64 -3.18 -18.33
C GLU A 14 10.05 -2.59 -18.26
N LYS A 15 10.20 -1.48 -17.53
CA LYS A 15 11.53 -0.97 -17.17
C LYS A 15 12.15 -1.93 -16.15
N PRO A 16 13.43 -2.31 -16.31
CA PRO A 16 14.09 -3.20 -15.36
C PRO A 16 14.09 -2.55 -13.98
N ARG A 17 13.61 -3.30 -12.99
CA ARG A 17 13.52 -2.85 -11.60
C ARG A 17 14.93 -2.50 -11.11
N PRO A 18 15.14 -1.35 -10.44
CA PRO A 18 16.41 -1.07 -9.78
C PRO A 18 16.78 -2.24 -8.87
N LYS A 19 18.02 -2.73 -8.98
CA LYS A 19 18.52 -3.81 -8.11
C LYS A 19 18.56 -3.27 -6.69
N GLU A 20 17.81 -3.90 -5.79
CA GLU A 20 17.76 -3.51 -4.39
C GLU A 20 19.19 -3.54 -3.81
N PRO A 21 19.57 -2.52 -3.00
CA PRO A 21 20.85 -2.54 -2.34
C PRO A 21 20.94 -3.81 -1.50
N ALA A 22 22.08 -4.49 -1.56
CA ALA A 22 22.38 -5.65 -0.74
C ALA A 22 22.53 -5.20 0.73
N GLY A 23 21.41 -4.86 1.37
CA GLY A 23 21.33 -4.70 2.80
C GLY A 23 21.54 -6.06 3.44
N THR A 24 22.43 -6.13 4.41
CA THR A 24 22.51 -7.24 5.35
C THR A 24 21.09 -7.53 5.84
N THR A 25 20.49 -8.62 5.38
CA THR A 25 19.19 -9.11 5.85
C THR A 25 19.40 -9.62 7.27
N ALA A 26 19.48 -8.71 8.24
CA ALA A 26 19.36 -9.08 9.63
C ALA A 26 17.99 -9.75 9.77
N GLU A 27 17.99 -11.05 10.04
CA GLU A 27 16.75 -11.78 10.19
C GLU A 27 16.00 -11.21 11.40
N LEU A 28 14.78 -10.72 11.15
CA LEU A 28 13.91 -10.25 12.22
C LEU A 28 13.68 -11.37 13.24
N THR A 29 13.63 -11.04 14.52
CA THR A 29 13.24 -12.01 15.54
C THR A 29 11.76 -12.41 15.35
N LYS A 30 11.34 -13.50 15.99
CA LYS A 30 9.93 -13.92 15.97
C LYS A 30 9.03 -12.83 16.55
N GLU A 31 9.48 -12.18 17.61
CA GLU A 31 8.78 -11.12 18.33
C GLU A 31 8.62 -9.90 17.43
N GLN A 32 9.68 -9.49 16.72
CA GLN A 32 9.63 -8.39 15.75
C GLN A 32 8.68 -8.68 14.59
N ARG A 33 8.67 -9.91 14.06
CA ARG A 33 7.70 -10.29 13.01
C ARG A 33 6.25 -10.23 13.49
N LEU A 34 5.98 -10.70 14.71
CA LEU A 34 4.65 -10.65 15.31
C LEU A 34 4.20 -9.21 15.55
N GLU A 35 5.10 -8.37 16.05
CA GLU A 35 4.84 -6.95 16.24
C GLU A 35 4.57 -6.26 14.91
N MET A 36 5.45 -6.45 13.92
CA MET A 36 5.30 -5.91 12.57
C MET A 36 3.97 -6.31 11.95
N TYR A 37 3.60 -7.59 12.00
CA TYR A 37 2.30 -8.06 11.53
C TYR A 37 1.13 -7.38 12.25
N THR A 38 1.23 -7.27 13.58
CA THR A 38 0.21 -6.60 14.40
C THR A 38 0.04 -5.14 13.99
N LEU A 39 1.13 -4.42 13.74
CA LEU A 39 1.12 -3.04 13.29
C LEU A 39 0.52 -2.89 11.89
N LEU A 40 0.89 -3.74 10.94
CA LEU A 40 0.32 -3.75 9.59
C LEU A 40 -1.21 -3.94 9.62
N VAL A 41 -1.67 -4.91 10.41
CA VAL A 41 -3.12 -5.16 10.58
C VAL A 41 -3.80 -3.96 11.25
N ARG A 42 -3.19 -3.34 12.27
CA ARG A 42 -3.74 -2.13 12.91
C ARG A 42 -3.90 -0.99 11.92
N CYS A 43 -2.89 -0.71 11.09
CA CYS A 43 -2.98 0.29 10.02
C CYS A 43 -4.18 0.03 9.10
N ARG A 44 -4.33 -1.22 8.63
CA ARG A 44 -5.48 -1.61 7.80
C ARG A 44 -6.82 -1.40 8.49
N MET A 45 -6.96 -1.84 9.74
CA MET A 45 -8.22 -1.75 10.49
C MET A 45 -8.62 -0.30 10.76
N VAL A 46 -7.65 0.57 11.06
CA VAL A 46 -7.90 2.01 11.28
C VAL A 46 -8.38 2.67 9.99
N ASP A 47 -7.72 2.41 8.85
CA ASP A 47 -8.09 3.01 7.56
C ASP A 47 -9.50 2.59 7.14
N GLU A 48 -9.82 1.30 7.24
CA GLU A 48 -11.16 0.77 6.94
C GLU A 48 -12.23 1.37 7.86
N ARG A 49 -11.94 1.50 9.16
CA ARG A 49 -12.88 2.11 10.10
C ARG A 49 -13.08 3.60 9.82
N ALA A 50 -12.00 4.33 9.52
CA ALA A 50 -12.05 5.73 9.14
C ALA A 50 -12.88 5.93 7.86
N ARG A 51 -12.72 5.03 6.87
CA ARG A 51 -13.53 5.03 5.65
C ARG A 51 -15.02 4.88 5.93
N LEU A 52 -15.41 3.97 6.82
CA LEU A 52 -16.81 3.80 7.22
C LEU A 52 -17.37 5.05 7.89
N LEU A 53 -16.63 5.63 8.85
CA LEU A 53 -17.03 6.85 9.55
C LEU A 53 -17.12 8.06 8.61
N PHE A 54 -16.21 8.16 7.64
CA PHE A 54 -16.24 9.18 6.60
C PHE A 54 -17.50 9.06 5.74
N ARG A 55 -17.86 7.85 5.29
CA ARG A 55 -19.10 7.59 4.55
C ARG A 55 -20.37 7.88 5.34
N GLN A 56 -20.30 7.82 6.67
CA GLN A 56 -21.38 8.20 7.58
C GLN A 56 -21.45 9.71 7.85
N GLY A 57 -20.58 10.52 7.23
CA GLY A 57 -20.53 11.96 7.45
C GLY A 57 -20.01 12.37 8.84
N LYS A 58 -19.34 11.46 9.56
CA LYS A 58 -18.75 11.75 10.88
C LYS A 58 -17.46 12.56 10.80
N PHE A 59 -16.90 12.69 9.60
CA PHE A 59 -15.76 13.54 9.29
C PHE A 59 -16.10 14.50 8.16
N LYS A 60 -15.54 15.70 8.21
CA LYS A 60 -15.64 16.71 7.14
C LYS A 60 -14.35 16.73 6.31
N GLY A 61 -14.43 17.08 5.03
CA GLY A 61 -13.28 17.22 4.14
C GLY A 61 -13.09 16.01 3.22
N ASN A 62 -11.83 15.74 2.86
CA ASN A 62 -11.46 14.65 1.96
C ASN A 62 -10.89 13.46 2.73
N PHE A 63 -11.15 12.24 2.25
CA PHE A 63 -10.57 11.01 2.77
C PHE A 63 -9.62 10.40 1.74
N TYR A 64 -8.40 10.10 2.18
CA TYR A 64 -7.39 9.40 1.39
C TYR A 64 -7.05 8.10 2.09
N SER A 65 -7.25 6.99 1.38
CA SER A 65 -6.97 5.66 1.92
C SER A 65 -5.50 5.31 1.74
N ALA A 66 -4.90 4.73 2.77
CA ALA A 66 -3.55 4.16 2.73
C ALA A 66 -3.57 2.62 2.60
N VAL A 67 -4.71 2.02 2.22
CA VAL A 67 -4.82 0.57 2.01
C VAL A 67 -3.79 0.10 0.97
N GLY A 68 -3.00 -0.92 1.34
CA GLY A 68 -1.92 -1.46 0.52
C GLY A 68 -0.59 -0.73 0.67
N GLN A 69 -0.54 0.35 1.47
CA GLN A 69 0.68 1.11 1.79
C GLN A 69 1.02 1.03 3.29
N GLU A 70 0.56 0.01 4.00
CA GLU A 70 0.81 -0.14 5.43
C GLU A 70 2.33 -0.26 5.71
N ALA A 71 3.05 -0.95 4.83
CA ALA A 71 4.48 -1.18 4.95
C ALA A 71 5.32 0.10 4.81
N THR A 72 4.82 1.17 4.18
CA THR A 72 5.58 2.44 4.07
C THR A 72 5.74 3.13 5.43
N HIS A 73 4.84 2.83 6.37
CA HIS A 73 4.86 3.36 7.74
C HIS A 73 5.50 2.36 8.71
N VAL A 74 5.11 1.08 8.63
CA VAL A 74 5.57 0.05 9.58
C VAL A 74 6.98 -0.43 9.24
N GLY A 75 7.33 -0.54 7.97
CA GLY A 75 8.61 -1.09 7.53
C GLY A 75 9.82 -0.25 7.96
N THR A 76 9.65 1.07 8.12
CA THR A 76 10.72 1.98 8.54
C THR A 76 11.18 1.77 9.99
N LEU A 77 10.41 1.04 10.80
CA LEU A 77 10.79 0.67 12.17
C LEU A 77 11.82 -0.47 12.23
N TYR A 78 11.94 -1.25 11.14
CA TYR A 78 12.70 -2.50 11.11
C TYR A 78 13.76 -2.56 9.99
N GLY A 79 13.91 -1.48 9.23
CA GLY A 79 14.82 -1.37 8.06
C GLY A 79 16.02 -0.47 8.29
#